data_AF-A0A8T5KW52-F1
#
_entry.id   AF-A0A8T5KW52-F1
#
_cell.length_a   1.000
_cell.length_b   1.000
_cell.length_c   1.000
_cell.angle_alpha   90.00
_cell.angle_beta   90.00
_cell.angle_gamma   90.00
#
_symmetry.space_group_name_H-M   'P 1'
#
loop_
_entity.id
_entity.type
_entity.pdbx_description
1 polymer ?
#
loop_
_entity_poly.entity_id
_entity_poly.type
_entity_poly.pdbx_seq_one_letter_code
_entity_poly.pdbx_strand_id
1 'polypeptide(L)'
;MDITILIEQDEDGIFVASVPEIQGCHTQGKTIPQVLERIREAIEVCLEAEEEISPMKFIGIQKIEIENGKISNDFRQKTVQTY
;
A
#
# COMPACT_ATOMS: atom_id res chain seq x y z
N MET A 1 15.89 -1.10 8.37
CA MET A 1 15.26 -0.44 7.22
C MET A 1 13.84 -0.94 7.22
N ASP A 2 12.90 -0.03 7.42
CA ASP A 2 11.48 -0.39 7.50
C ASP A 2 10.86 -0.04 6.15
N ILE A 3 10.08 -0.96 5.60
CA ILE A 3 9.38 -0.77 4.32
C ILE A 3 7.88 -0.86 4.60
N THR A 4 7.15 0.12 4.12
CA THR A 4 5.69 0.17 4.25
C THR A 4 5.05 -0.64 3.14
N ILE A 5 4.15 -1.56 3.49
CA ILE A 5 3.34 -2.29 2.52
C ILE A 5 1.88 -1.82 2.67
N LEU A 6 1.35 -1.19 1.62
CA LEU A 6 -0.06 -0.85 1.52
C LEU A 6 -0.81 -2.06 0.96
N ILE A 7 -1.86 -2.51 1.65
CA ILE A 7 -2.72 -3.59 1.19
C ILE A 7 -4.13 -3.06 0.99
N GLU A 8 -4.62 -3.22 -0.22
CA GLU A 8 -5.98 -2.84 -0.63
C GLU A 8 -6.70 -4.09 -1.16
N GLN A 9 -8.02 -4.00 -1.26
CA GLN A 9 -8.83 -5.03 -1.89
C GLN A 9 -9.67 -4.37 -2.97
N ASP A 10 -9.66 -4.94 -4.17
CA ASP A 10 -10.47 -4.45 -5.29
C ASP A 10 -11.93 -4.94 -5.21
N GLU A 11 -12.72 -4.57 -6.21
CA GLU A 11 -14.15 -4.92 -6.30
C GLU A 11 -14.41 -6.43 -6.48
N ASP A 12 -13.44 -7.18 -6.99
CA ASP A 12 -13.51 -8.63 -7.19
C ASP A 12 -13.02 -9.42 -5.97
N GLY A 13 -12.61 -8.71 -4.91
CA GLY A 13 -12.09 -9.31 -3.68
C GLY A 13 -10.62 -9.75 -3.79
N ILE A 14 -9.90 -9.33 -4.83
CA ILE A 14 -8.46 -9.58 -4.98
C ILE A 14 -7.69 -8.58 -4.11
N PHE A 15 -6.73 -9.10 -3.34
CA PHE A 15 -5.84 -8.28 -2.54
C PHE A 15 -4.70 -7.77 -3.41
N VAL A 16 -4.42 -6.47 -3.30
CA VAL A 16 -3.32 -5.79 -4.00
C VAL A 16 -2.39 -5.23 -2.94
N ALA A 17 -1.10 -5.58 -3.01
CA ALA A 17 -0.06 -5.01 -2.16
C ALA A 17 0.82 -4.09 -2.98
N SER A 18 1.22 -2.94 -2.42
CA SER A 18 2.16 -2.01 -3.02
C SER A 18 3.15 -1.44 -2.01
N VAL A 19 4.33 -1.02 -2.48
CA VAL A 19 5.38 -0.41 -1.67
C VAL A 19 5.62 1.03 -2.15
N PRO A 20 5.15 2.05 -1.44
CA PRO A 20 5.32 3.46 -1.85
C PRO A 20 6.79 3.89 -2.04
N GLU A 21 7.70 3.29 -1.28
CA GLU A 21 9.14 3.56 -1.32
C GLU A 21 9.83 2.99 -2.58
N ILE A 22 9.17 2.08 -3.32
CA ILE A 22 9.69 1.42 -4.52
C ILE A 22 8.69 1.59 -5.67
N GLN A 23 9.01 2.48 -6.61
CA GLN A 23 8.10 2.80 -7.71
C GLN A 23 7.77 1.56 -8.54
N GLY A 24 6.47 1.24 -8.66
CA GLY A 24 6.01 0.12 -9.47
C GLY A 24 6.10 -1.23 -8.78
N CYS A 25 6.58 -1.32 -7.54
CA CYS A 25 6.54 -2.56 -6.76
C CYS A 25 5.12 -2.81 -6.24
N HIS A 26 4.40 -3.67 -6.95
CA HIS A 26 3.06 -4.12 -6.56
C HIS A 26 2.86 -5.59 -6.91
N THR A 27 2.05 -6.27 -6.12
CA THR A 27 1.65 -7.66 -6.37
C THR A 27 0.18 -7.84 -6.04
N GLN A 28 -0.41 -8.94 -6.50
CA GLN A 28 -1.80 -9.28 -6.25
C GLN A 28 -1.95 -10.72 -5.80
N GLY A 29 -3.00 -11.02 -5.03
CA GLY A 29 -3.27 -12.35 -4.50
C GLY A 29 -4.73 -12.53 -4.10
N LYS A 30 -5.19 -13.79 -4.06
CA LYS A 30 -6.54 -14.14 -3.60
C LYS A 30 -6.68 -14.12 -2.07
N THR A 31 -5.56 -14.08 -1.36
CA THR A 31 -5.51 -14.07 0.10
C THR A 31 -4.40 -13.15 0.61
N ILE A 32 -4.56 -12.63 1.83
CA ILE A 32 -3.54 -11.81 2.50
C ILE A 32 -2.19 -12.54 2.61
N PRO A 33 -2.09 -13.81 3.03
CA PRO A 33 -0.81 -14.51 3.07
C PRO A 33 -0.13 -14.59 1.70
N GLN A 34 -0.90 -14.87 0.64
CA GLN A 34 -0.36 -14.99 -0.72
C GLN A 34 0.21 -13.65 -1.22
N VAL A 35 -0.50 -12.54 -1.01
CA VAL A 35 -0.01 -11.24 -1.47
C VAL A 35 1.22 -10.79 -0.66
N LEU A 36 1.25 -11.11 0.64
CA LEU A 36 2.41 -10.82 1.51
C LEU A 36 3.64 -11.67 1.18
N GLU A 37 3.47 -12.92 0.73
CA GLU A 37 4.58 -13.75 0.23
C GLU A 37 5.17 -13.12 -1.04
N ARG A 38 4.32 -12.85 -2.03
CA ARG A 38 4.73 -12.30 -3.33
C ARG A 38 5.39 -10.93 -3.22
N ILE A 39 4.85 -10.02 -2.40
CA ILE A 39 5.43 -8.68 -2.27
C ILE A 39 6.81 -8.72 -1.62
N ARG A 40 7.08 -9.69 -0.73
CA ARG A 40 8.42 -9.87 -0.15
C ARG A 40 9.44 -10.28 -1.21
N GLU A 41 9.09 -11.26 -2.04
CA GLU A 41 9.94 -11.68 -3.16
C GLU A 41 10.18 -10.52 -4.14
N ALA A 42 9.14 -9.73 -4.45
CA ALA A 42 9.28 -8.57 -5.33
C ALA A 42 10.21 -7.49 -4.73
N ILE A 43 10.11 -7.22 -3.42
CA ILE A 43 11.01 -6.29 -2.73
C ILE A 43 12.46 -6.79 -2.79
N GLU A 44 12.70 -8.08 -2.57
CA GLU A 44 14.04 -8.68 -2.66
C GLU A 44 14.63 -8.47 -4.07
N VAL A 45 13.86 -8.72 -5.12
CA VAL A 45 14.28 -8.49 -6.51
C VAL A 45 14.60 -7.01 -6.78
N CYS A 46 13.77 -6.08 -6.30
CA CYS A 46 14.02 -4.64 -6.47
C CYS A 46 15.30 -4.18 -5.75
N LEU A 47 15.57 -4.72 -4.56
CA LEU A 47 16.80 -4.45 -3.80
C LEU A 47 18.04 -4.97 -4.52
N GLU A 48 17.95 -6.17 -5.12
CA GLU A 48 19.03 -6.74 -5.93
C GLU A 48 19.29 -5.97 -7.22
N ALA A 49 18.25 -5.38 -7.81
CA ALA A 49 18.33 -4.58 -9.02
C ALA A 49 18.84 -3.14 -8.79
N GLU A 50 19.21 -2.79 -7.55
CA GLU A 50 19.62 -1.44 -7.15
C GLU A 50 18.60 -0.36 -7.55
N GLU A 51 17.29 -0.68 -7.52
CA GLU A 51 16.26 0.32 -7.81
C GLU A 51 16.33 1.49 -6.82
N GLU A 52 15.99 2.70 -7.29
CA GLU A 52 16.00 3.90 -6.44
C GLU A 52 14.93 3.78 -5.35
N ILE A 53 15.38 3.43 -4.14
CA ILE A 53 14.55 3.45 -2.96
C ILE A 53 14.65 4.85 -2.35
N SER A 54 13.54 5.57 -2.35
CA SER A 54 13.45 6.87 -1.68
C SER A 54 12.97 6.65 -0.24
N PRO A 55 13.85 6.71 0.77
CA PRO A 55 13.46 6.47 2.16
C PRO A 55 12.56 7.60 2.65
N MET A 56 11.25 7.38 2.64
CA MET A 56 10.28 8.25 3.29
C MET A 56 9.86 7.64 4.61
N LYS A 57 9.76 8.48 5.65
CA LYS A 57 9.19 8.06 6.93
C LYS A 57 7.67 7.99 6.79
N PHE A 58 7.10 6.80 6.97
CA PHE A 58 5.65 6.65 7.02
C PHE A 58 5.05 7.45 8.19
N ILE A 59 4.06 8.30 7.88
CA ILE A 59 3.34 9.12 8.87
C ILE A 59 1.93 8.60 9.11
N GLY A 60 1.24 8.12 8.07
CA GLY A 60 -0.13 7.60 8.16
C GLY A 60 -0.83 7.55 6.80
N ILE A 61 -2.07 7.04 6.80
CA ILE A 61 -2.97 7.02 5.64
C ILE A 61 -4.18 7.88 5.97
N GLN A 62 -4.61 8.70 5.01
CA GLN A 62 -5.84 9.49 5.12
C GLN A 62 -6.77 9.10 3.98
N LYS A 63 -7.95 8.57 4.33
CA LYS A 63 -9.03 8.37 3.37
C LYS A 63 -9.77 9.69 3.18
N ILE A 64 -9.99 10.09 1.94
CA ILE A 64 -10.74 11.28 1.55
C ILE A 64 -11.87 10.82 0.64
N GLU A 65 -13.09 11.32 0.89
CA GLU A 65 -14.24 11.05 0.04
C GLU A 65 -14.36 12.14 -1.04
N ILE A 66 -14.67 11.72 -2.26
CA ILE A 66 -14.84 12.60 -3.42
C ILE A 66 -16.27 12.44 -3.92
N GLU A 67 -17.02 13.54 -3.94
CA GLU A 67 -18.39 13.62 -4.45
C GLU A 67 -18.47 14.62 -5.60
N ASN A 68 -18.98 14.19 -6.77
CA ASN A 68 -19.14 15.05 -7.95
C ASN A 68 -17.86 15.81 -8.37
N GLY A 69 -16.70 15.16 -8.25
CA GLY A 69 -15.40 15.76 -8.59
C GLY A 69 -14.92 16.83 -7.59
N LYS A 70 -15.57 16.94 -6.42
CA LYS A 70 -15.15 17.81 -5.33
C LYS A 70 -14.82 16.95 -4.10
N ILE A 71 -13.76 17.33 -3.39
CA ILE A 71 -13.47 16.77 -2.07
C ILE A 71 -14.61 17.21 -1.14
N SER A 72 -15.37 16.25 -0.60
CA SER A 72 -16.31 16.54 0.48
C SER A 72 -15.52 16.56 1.80
N ASN A 73 -15.50 17.71 2.48
CA ASN A 73 -14.92 17.81 3.82
C ASN A 73 -15.80 16.98 4.80
N ASP A 74 -15.26 16.28 5.81
CA ASP A 74 -14.56 16.94 6.91
C ASP A 74 -13.63 16.02 7.74
N PHE A 75 -12.70 16.72 8.36
CA PHE A 75 -11.60 16.41 9.27
C PHE A 75 -11.98 15.54 10.50
N ARG A 76 -12.47 14.32 10.28
CA ARG A 76 -12.59 13.32 11.36
C ARG A 76 -11.66 12.17 11.05
N GLN A 77 -10.51 12.20 11.73
CA GLN A 77 -9.65 11.04 11.93
C GLN A 77 -10.53 9.87 12.40
N LYS A 78 -10.98 9.02 11.47
CA LYS A 78 -11.33 7.66 11.81
C LYS A 78 -10.00 6.93 11.85
N THR A 79 -9.35 6.99 13.02
CA THR A 79 -8.25 6.09 13.35
C THR A 79 -8.73 4.69 13.01
N VAL A 80 -8.14 4.07 11.99
CA VAL A 80 -8.34 2.64 11.74
C VAL A 80 -7.71 1.96 12.96
N GLN A 81 -8.55 1.53 13.88
CA GLN A 81 -8.13 0.75 15.02
C GLN A 81 -7.95 -0.68 14.50
N THR A 82 -6.69 -1.06 14.27
CA THR A 82 -6.30 -2.42 13.95
C THR A 82 -6.63 -3.31 15.16
N TYR A 83 -7.25 -4.46 14.90
CA TYR A 83 -7.61 -5.48 15.89
C TYR A 83 -6.38 -6.05 16.62
#